data_AF-A0A3D3Z9L2-F1
#
_entry.id   AF-A0A3D3Z9L2-F1
#
_cell.length_a   1.000
_cell.length_b   1.000
_cell.length_c   1.000
_cell.angle_alpha   90.00
_cell.angle_beta   90.00
_cell.angle_gamma   90.00
#
_symmetry.space_group_name_H-M   'P 1'
#
loop_
_entity.id
_entity.type
_entity.pdbx_description
1 polymer ?
#
loop_
_entity_poly.entity_id
_entity_poly.type
_entity_poly.pdbx_seq_one_letter_code
_entity_poly.pdbx_strand_id
1 'polypeptide(L)' 'FSVSRYCAMAAPIVDDIVARGKVAIIAGGTGLYMDSLIRGNDFAPFPSTGV' A
#
# COMPACT_ATOMS: atom_id res chain seq x y z
N PHE A 1 -10.57 -7.39 -3.37
CA PHE A 1 -9.72 -6.40 -2.68
C PHE A 1 -8.55 -6.11 -3.62
N SER A 2 -8.25 -4.84 -3.91
CA SER A 2 -7.18 -4.46 -4.84
C SER A 2 -5.94 -4.04 -4.06
N VAL A 3 -4.78 -4.11 -4.71
CA VAL A 3 -3.52 -3.62 -4.14
C VAL A 3 -3.54 -2.12 -3.89
N SER A 4 -4.17 -1.33 -4.76
CA SER A 4 -4.36 0.11 -4.54
C SER A 4 -5.16 0.41 -3.28
N ARG A 5 -6.26 -0.33 -3.06
CA ARG A 5 -7.08 -0.21 -1.86
C ARG A 5 -6.32 -0.67 -0.61
N TYR A 6 -5.52 -1.73 -0.72
CA TYR A 6 -4.65 -2.18 0.37
C TYR A 6 -3.65 -1.10 0.78
N CYS A 7 -2.91 -0.53 -0.17
CA CYS A 7 -1.92 0.51 0.10
C CYS A 7 -2.56 1.75 0.76
N ALA A 8 -3.69 2.22 0.25
CA ALA A 8 -4.41 3.37 0.82
C ALA A 8 -4.86 3.15 2.28
N MET A 9 -5.14 1.90 2.65
CA MET A 9 -5.53 1.55 4.03
C MET A 9 -4.33 1.25 4.92
N ALA A 10 -3.31 0.55 4.39
CA ALA A 10 -2.18 0.03 5.16
C ALA A 10 -1.11 1.09 5.44
N ALA A 11 -0.82 1.98 4.47
CA ALA A 11 0.21 3.01 4.60
C ALA A 11 0.03 3.88 5.86
N PRO A 12 -1.14 4.52 6.11
CA PRO A 12 -1.30 5.35 7.31
C PRO A 12 -1.20 4.56 8.62
N ILE A 13 -1.53 3.26 8.61
CA ILE A 13 -1.38 2.38 9.80
C ILE A 13 0.09 2.10 10.08
N VAL A 14 0.87 1.80 9.04
CA VAL A 14 2.32 1.59 9.16
C VAL A 14 2.99 2.86 9.67
N ASP A 15 2.66 4.01 9.09
CA ASP A 15 3.19 5.31 9.48
C ASP A 15 2.88 5.62 10.96
N ASP A 16 1.66 5.37 11.42
CA ASP A 16 1.26 5.54 12.82
C ASP A 16 2.01 4.60 13.79
N ILE A 17 2.27 3.34 13.39
CA ILE A 17 3.07 2.42 14.20
C ILE A 17 4.51 2.93 14.33
N VAL A 18 5.12 3.33 13.21
CA VAL A 18 6.50 3.84 13.18
C VAL A 18 6.63 5.17 13.94
N ALA A 19 5.67 6.07 13.80
CA ALA A 19 5.66 7.37 14.50
C ALA A 19 5.68 7.23 16.03
N ARG A 20 5.18 6.11 16.57
CA ARG A 20 5.25 5.79 18.01
C ARG A 20 6.56 5.13 18.44
N GLY A 21 7.55 5.04 17.55
CA GLY A 21 8.82 4.34 17.81
C GLY A 21 8.68 2.82 17.87
N LYS A 22 7.64 2.25 17.25
CA LYS A 22 7.42 0.79 17.21
C LYS A 22 7.79 0.22 15.84
N VAL A 23 8.10 -1.07 15.82
CA VAL A 23 8.34 -1.81 14.57
C VAL A 23 7.01 -2.29 14.00
N ALA A 24 6.69 -1.87 12.77
CA ALA A 24 5.55 -2.39 12.02
C ALA A 24 5.86 -3.77 11.43
N ILE A 25 5.00 -4.76 11.71
CA ILE A 25 5.14 -6.12 11.18
C ILE A 25 3.98 -6.38 10.22
N ILE A 26 4.31 -6.67 8.96
CA ILE A 26 3.33 -7.06 7.96
C ILE A 26 3.38 -8.58 7.81
N ALA A 27 2.30 -9.26 8.19
CA ALA A 27 2.23 -10.72 8.17
C ALA A 27 1.52 -11.23 6.90
N GLY A 28 2.22 -12.01 6.08
CA GLY A 28 1.67 -12.65 4.88
C GLY A 28 1.47 -11.71 3.69
N GLY A 29 0.55 -12.04 2.77
CA GLY A 29 0.33 -11.28 1.54
C GLY A 29 0.99 -11.90 0.31
N THR A 30 0.85 -11.24 -0.83
CA THR A 30 1.51 -11.64 -2.10
C THR A 30 2.58 -10.63 -2.48
N GLY A 31 3.51 -11.03 -3.35
CA GLY A 31 4.64 -10.18 -3.76
C GLY A 31 4.20 -8.79 -4.23
N LEU A 32 3.15 -8.72 -5.08
CA LEU A 32 2.63 -7.46 -5.59
C LEU A 32 2.15 -6.51 -4.48
N TYR A 33 1.49 -7.03 -3.44
CA TYR A 33 0.98 -6.21 -2.33
C TYR A 33 2.11 -5.66 -1.48
N MET A 34 3.11 -6.49 -1.19
CA MET A 34 4.30 -6.10 -0.44
C MET A 34 5.14 -5.07 -1.19
N ASP A 35 5.47 -5.35 -2.46
CA ASP A 35 6.25 -4.44 -3.29
C ASP A 35 5.56 -3.08 -3.44
N SER A 36 4.24 -3.07 -3.65
CA SER A 36 3.51 -1.81 -3.84
C SER A 36 3.45 -0.97 -2.56
N LEU A 37 3.30 -1.60 -1.40
CA LEU A 37 3.28 -0.91 -0.10
C LEU A 37 4.67 -0.40 0.29
N ILE A 38 5.73 -1.18 0.08
CA ILE A 38 7.10 -0.81 0.47
C ILE A 38 7.69 0.24 -0.48
N ARG A 39 7.44 0.14 -1.78
CA ARG A 39 7.99 1.06 -2.77
C ARG A 39 7.19 2.36 -2.91
N GLY A 40 5.97 2.40 -2.36
CA GLY A 40 5.06 3.53 -2.55
C GLY A 40 4.63 3.69 -4.01
N ASN A 41 4.46 2.58 -4.72
CA ASN A 41 4.19 2.62 -6.15
C ASN A 41 2.77 3.16 -6.37
N ASP A 42 2.66 4.39 -6.88
CA ASP A 42 1.37 4.93 -7.29
C ASP A 42 0.84 4.12 -8.48
N PHE A 43 -0.37 3.61 -8.34
CA PHE A 43 -1.04 2.94 -9.44
C PHE A 43 -1.50 3.99 -10.44
N ALA A 44 -1.17 3.79 -11.71
CA ALA A 44 -1.60 4.69 -12.76
C ALA A 44 -3.13 4.93 -12.65
N PRO A 45 -3.59 6.19 -12.73
CA PRO A 45 -5.02 6.48 -12.75
C PRO A 45 -5.66 5.69 -13.89
N PHE A 46 -6.87 5.17 -13.65
CA PHE A 46 -7.61 4.44 -14.66
C PHE A 46 -7.68 5.31 -15.92
N PRO A 47 -7.13 4.88 -17.07
CA PRO A 47 -7.24 5.67 -18.27
C PRO A 47 -8.73 5.79 -18.57
N SER A 48 -9.23 7.02 -18.63
CA SER A 48 -10.51 7.31 -19.28
C SER A 48 -10.35 6.84 -20.72
N THR A 49 -10.78 5.61 -20.99
CA THR A 49 -10.84 5.09 -22.35
C THR A 49 -11.55 6.14 -23.20
N GLY A 50 -10.88 6.56 -24.27
CA GLY A 50 -11.31 7.65 -25.13
C GLY A 50 -12.76 7.49 -25.57
N VAL A 51 -13.46 8.62 -25.61
CA VAL A 51 -14.67 8.78 -26.41
C VAL A 51 -14.40 8.43 -27.88
#